data_AF-A0A9W7EV79-F1
#
_entry.id   AF-A0A9W7EV79-F1
#
_cell.length_a   1.000
_cell.length_b   1.000
_cell.length_c   1.000
_cell.angle_alpha   90.00
_cell.angle_beta   90.00
_cell.angle_gamma   90.00
#
_symmetry.space_group_name_H-M   'P 1'
#
loop_
_entity.id
_entity.type
_entity.pdbx_description
1 polymer ?
#
loop_
_entity_poly.entity_id
_entity_poly.type
_entity_poly.pdbx_seq_one_letter_code
_entity_poly.pdbx_strand_id
1 'polypeptide(L)'
;MYSFASHPMTASVNDEPLYGRHLHTAPHISRPYKDELLALQPQHESSKACLDLLTKHSTDPLQPIVFHKHMAKQAPLLSLAAHAASATTASNSTSTPHKDILTKHKHIILLRDPLKVIQSWSAAVAKGSVPTTTLEEIGLADLVSLHSTLSNTGAWGGNNVAVVDSHDLINDAEATLTAIMEKFQLPFDAAMLKWKSGPKQYDGCWASSWYEGVHASTGWSPASKALPSTYAKVDPILLPLYKTCLPLYTLLRSYSIVHPAAKYTDVTQLQEDPRNEKSLYFVGSAGSPGALYPRDLASMVPYDSAVQGGDGVWEGVRIYRNKIFKFERHLKRLFDSAHALNFKNQHTPEEVKDAVFRTLAANNIRDGGHIRLTLTRGIKCTSSMNPKFNVYGTTLIVAAEFKATQGRTTYDNVKGVKLISSSGRRNGPDLVDSKIHHNNLINNIIPKIQANNAGAADALMLGIDGFVSETNACNVFCVRDGVLCTPHADYCLPGITRESVLLIGRELGMEVKEGRFSLVEFMTADEVFTTGTMGELTPVYEIDGRTIADGKGAGPVTKRLQEVYKDCPEREGWSTPIPEFV
;
A
#
# COMPACT_ATOMS: atom_id res chain seq x y z
N MET A 1 13.72 17.00 -21.70
CA MET A 1 13.79 18.05 -22.75
C MET A 1 14.19 17.48 -24.10
N TYR A 2 15.41 16.95 -24.25
CA TYR A 2 15.90 16.53 -25.58
C TYR A 2 15.04 15.43 -26.20
N SER A 3 14.66 14.43 -25.38
CA SER A 3 13.68 13.41 -25.75
C SER A 3 12.35 13.99 -26.26
N PHE A 4 11.75 14.95 -25.55
CA PHE A 4 10.50 15.62 -25.98
C PHE A 4 10.70 16.48 -27.23
N ALA A 5 11.86 17.11 -27.40
CA ALA A 5 12.19 17.89 -28.60
C ALA A 5 12.27 17.02 -29.85
N SER A 6 12.67 15.75 -29.71
CA SER A 6 12.77 14.79 -30.82
C SER A 6 11.41 14.23 -31.27
N HIS A 7 10.33 14.43 -30.51
CA HIS A 7 9.00 13.94 -30.90
C HIS A 7 8.46 14.75 -32.10
N PRO A 8 7.98 14.12 -33.18
CA PRO A 8 7.62 14.82 -34.43
C PRO A 8 6.48 15.83 -34.25
N MET A 9 5.58 15.58 -33.31
CA MET A 9 4.47 16.49 -32.97
C MET A 9 4.88 17.67 -32.07
N THR A 10 6.16 17.79 -31.68
CA THR A 10 6.64 18.90 -30.84
C THR A 10 7.01 20.11 -31.68
N ALA A 11 6.30 21.22 -31.49
CA ALA A 11 6.63 22.50 -32.12
C ALA A 11 7.78 23.22 -31.41
N SER A 12 7.81 23.19 -30.08
CA SER A 12 8.89 23.84 -29.33
C SER A 12 9.10 23.27 -27.92
N VAL A 13 10.33 23.41 -27.44
CA VAL A 13 10.77 23.12 -26.08
C VAL A 13 11.34 24.40 -25.49
N ASN A 14 10.84 24.80 -24.32
CA ASN A 14 11.18 26.06 -23.67
C ASN A 14 11.68 25.81 -22.23
N ASP A 15 12.78 26.47 -21.83
CA ASP A 15 13.39 26.37 -20.47
C ASP A 15 13.38 27.73 -19.72
N GLU A 16 13.44 28.86 -20.43
CA GLU A 16 13.40 30.25 -19.89
C GLU A 16 12.18 31.03 -20.43
N PRO A 17 11.65 32.07 -19.74
CA PRO A 17 12.26 32.93 -18.71
C PRO A 17 11.85 32.56 -17.26
N LEU A 18 11.64 31.26 -17.07
CA LEU A 18 11.00 30.63 -15.96
C LEU A 18 11.91 30.55 -14.70
N TYR A 19 13.19 30.19 -14.86
CA TYR A 19 14.10 30.05 -13.73
C TYR A 19 14.67 31.40 -13.26
N GLY A 20 14.93 32.34 -14.18
CA GLY A 20 15.36 33.69 -13.82
C GLY A 20 14.35 34.41 -12.93
N ARG A 21 13.04 34.24 -13.16
CA ARG A 21 11.99 34.77 -12.26
C ARG A 21 12.13 34.27 -10.82
N HIS A 22 12.42 32.98 -10.62
CA HIS A 22 12.57 32.41 -9.29
C HIS A 22 13.75 33.05 -8.54
N LEU A 23 14.89 33.24 -9.21
CA LEU A 23 16.06 33.89 -8.61
C LEU A 23 15.81 35.37 -8.27
N HIS A 24 14.98 36.07 -9.05
CA HIS A 24 14.52 37.44 -8.71
C HIS A 24 13.69 37.49 -7.43
N THR A 25 12.86 36.47 -7.17
CA THR A 25 11.99 36.40 -5.99
C THR A 25 12.67 35.78 -4.76
N ALA A 26 13.83 35.16 -4.95
CA ALA A 26 14.60 34.49 -3.89
C ALA A 26 16.06 34.99 -3.88
N PRO A 27 16.29 36.28 -3.53
CA PRO A 27 17.61 36.89 -3.63
C PRO A 27 18.64 36.27 -2.68
N HIS A 28 18.21 35.57 -1.63
CA HIS A 28 19.07 34.83 -0.71
C HIS A 28 19.75 33.61 -1.36
N ILE A 29 19.20 33.10 -2.47
CA ILE A 29 19.75 31.96 -3.18
C ILE A 29 21.00 32.39 -3.98
N SER A 30 22.11 31.66 -3.82
CA SER A 30 23.37 31.90 -4.53
C SER A 30 23.61 30.85 -5.63
N ARG A 31 23.94 31.28 -6.85
CA ARG A 31 24.28 30.39 -7.98
C ARG A 31 25.51 30.92 -8.73
N PRO A 32 26.38 30.04 -9.26
CA PRO A 32 27.52 30.47 -10.07
C PRO A 32 27.15 31.29 -11.31
N TYR A 33 25.94 31.09 -11.84
CA TYR A 33 25.40 31.72 -13.05
C TYR A 33 24.27 32.73 -12.74
N LYS A 34 24.08 33.13 -11.46
CA LYS A 34 22.96 33.98 -11.04
C LYS A 34 22.96 35.32 -11.77
N ASP A 35 24.09 36.03 -11.75
CA ASP A 35 24.17 37.39 -12.28
C ASP A 35 24.02 37.41 -13.81
N GLU A 36 24.60 36.42 -14.49
CA GLU A 36 24.41 36.21 -15.94
C GLU A 36 22.94 35.95 -16.27
N LEU A 37 22.27 35.08 -15.50
CA LEU A 37 20.86 34.78 -15.73
C LEU A 37 19.94 35.99 -15.48
N LEU A 38 20.18 36.74 -14.40
CA LEU A 38 19.40 37.95 -14.09
C LEU A 38 19.64 39.08 -15.09
N ALA A 39 20.84 39.18 -15.68
CA ALA A 39 21.14 40.15 -16.74
C ALA A 39 20.37 39.85 -18.04
N LEU A 40 20.11 38.56 -18.34
CA LEU A 40 19.33 38.14 -19.50
C LEU A 40 17.81 38.34 -19.33
N GLN A 41 17.33 38.59 -18.11
CA GLN A 41 15.90 38.74 -17.82
C GLN A 41 15.64 39.80 -16.73
N PRO A 42 15.31 41.06 -17.08
CA PRO A 42 15.03 42.12 -16.10
C PRO A 42 13.84 41.81 -15.18
N GLN A 43 13.93 42.24 -13.90
CA GLN A 43 12.96 41.91 -12.85
C GLN A 43 11.51 42.33 -13.16
N HIS A 44 11.31 43.49 -13.78
CA HIS A 44 9.99 44.11 -14.01
C HIS A 44 9.16 43.39 -15.10
N GLU A 45 9.78 42.61 -15.97
CA GLU A 45 9.09 41.85 -17.04
C GLU A 45 8.91 40.36 -16.69
N SER A 46 9.52 39.90 -15.59
CA SER A 46 9.73 38.48 -15.31
C SER A 46 8.43 37.67 -15.13
N SER A 47 7.43 38.17 -14.39
CA SER A 47 6.16 37.44 -14.19
C SER A 47 5.31 37.40 -15.46
N LYS A 48 5.22 38.52 -16.19
CA LYS A 48 4.41 38.61 -17.42
C LYS A 48 5.02 37.72 -18.50
N ALA A 49 6.33 37.78 -18.71
CA ALA A 49 7.04 36.94 -19.66
C ALA A 49 6.89 35.44 -19.36
N CYS A 50 6.86 35.03 -18.08
CA CYS A 50 6.57 33.65 -17.71
C CYS A 50 5.15 33.22 -18.11
N LEU A 51 4.15 34.08 -17.90
CA LEU A 51 2.76 33.77 -18.26
C LEU A 51 2.54 33.75 -19.77
N ASP A 52 3.12 34.69 -20.49
CA ASP A 52 3.08 34.73 -21.95
C ASP A 52 3.72 33.47 -22.54
N LEU A 53 4.83 32.99 -21.94
CA LEU A 53 5.43 31.72 -22.32
C LEU A 53 4.51 30.53 -22.01
N LEU A 54 4.01 30.41 -20.77
CA LEU A 54 3.21 29.27 -20.32
C LEU A 54 1.83 29.17 -20.98
N THR A 55 1.36 30.24 -21.64
CA THR A 55 0.08 30.26 -22.38
C THR A 55 0.28 30.10 -23.89
N LYS A 56 1.54 30.03 -24.35
CA LYS A 56 1.87 29.83 -25.75
C LYS A 56 1.44 28.43 -26.20
N HIS A 57 0.72 28.38 -27.31
CA HIS A 57 0.31 27.15 -27.97
C HIS A 57 0.77 27.15 -29.43
N SER A 58 0.91 25.96 -30.00
CA SER A 58 1.16 25.81 -31.43
C SER A 58 -0.14 25.99 -32.20
N THR A 59 -0.08 26.67 -33.34
CA THR A 59 -1.17 26.74 -34.31
C THR A 59 -1.01 25.72 -35.44
N ASP A 60 0.11 25.00 -35.49
CA ASP A 60 0.36 23.94 -36.46
C ASP A 60 -0.32 22.63 -35.99
N PRO A 61 -1.32 22.11 -36.73
CA PRO A 61 -2.00 20.88 -36.37
C PRO A 61 -1.10 19.63 -36.46
N LEU A 62 0.01 19.67 -37.19
CA LEU A 62 0.99 18.58 -37.26
C LEU A 62 1.96 18.60 -36.07
N GLN A 63 2.16 19.76 -35.47
CA GLN A 63 3.04 19.94 -34.31
C GLN A 63 2.30 20.62 -33.14
N PRO A 64 1.26 19.99 -32.55
CA PRO A 64 0.46 20.62 -31.51
C PRO A 64 1.15 20.72 -30.14
N ILE A 65 2.27 20.02 -29.92
CA ILE A 65 2.90 19.90 -28.60
C ILE A 65 3.87 21.05 -28.37
N VAL A 66 3.67 21.79 -27.27
CA VAL A 66 4.63 22.74 -26.71
C VAL A 66 5.05 22.24 -25.34
N PHE A 67 6.34 22.02 -25.12
CA PHE A 67 6.86 21.56 -23.84
C PHE A 67 7.57 22.69 -23.10
N HIS A 68 7.19 22.91 -21.85
CA HIS A 68 7.83 23.87 -20.96
C HIS A 68 8.51 23.12 -19.82
N LYS A 69 9.84 23.19 -19.74
CA LYS A 69 10.55 22.70 -18.55
C LYS A 69 10.40 23.73 -17.46
N HIS A 70 10.02 23.28 -16.28
CA HIS A 70 10.17 24.13 -15.12
C HIS A 70 10.35 23.42 -13.78
N MET A 71 10.44 24.21 -12.71
CA MET A 71 10.66 23.77 -11.34
C MET A 71 9.42 24.00 -10.50
N ALA A 72 9.26 23.15 -9.49
CA ALA A 72 8.21 23.27 -8.49
C ALA A 72 8.13 24.65 -7.82
N LYS A 73 9.25 25.36 -7.73
CA LYS A 73 9.39 26.66 -7.06
C LYS A 73 8.65 27.81 -7.73
N GLN A 74 8.08 27.59 -8.92
CA GLN A 74 7.11 28.49 -9.50
C GLN A 74 5.66 28.22 -9.07
N ALA A 75 5.43 27.25 -8.19
CA ALA A 75 4.13 27.03 -7.57
C ALA A 75 3.50 28.32 -7.02
N PRO A 76 4.22 29.26 -6.38
CA PRO A 76 3.65 30.55 -5.98
C PRO A 76 3.11 31.39 -7.15
N LEU A 77 3.77 31.38 -8.31
CA LEU A 77 3.27 32.03 -9.53
C LEU A 77 1.96 31.38 -10.02
N LEU A 78 1.85 30.06 -9.80
CA LEU A 78 0.66 29.28 -10.12
C LEU A 78 -0.44 29.38 -9.04
N SER A 79 -0.08 29.63 -7.76
CA SER A 79 -0.98 29.58 -6.59
C SER A 79 -1.48 30.95 -6.10
N LEU A 80 -0.71 32.03 -6.28
CA LEU A 80 -1.17 33.41 -6.08
C LEU A 80 -2.39 33.74 -6.96
N ALA A 81 -2.54 33.02 -8.06
CA ALA A 81 -3.69 33.13 -8.94
C ALA A 81 -4.93 32.33 -8.48
N ALA A 82 -4.75 31.26 -7.70
CA ALA A 82 -5.86 30.49 -7.15
C ALA A 82 -6.58 31.26 -6.02
N HIS A 83 -5.83 32.00 -5.18
CA HIS A 83 -6.39 32.86 -4.14
C HIS A 83 -7.10 34.10 -4.71
N ALA A 84 -6.59 34.68 -5.81
CA ALA A 84 -7.26 35.78 -6.50
C ALA A 84 -8.61 35.35 -7.12
N ALA A 85 -8.74 34.08 -7.54
CA ALA A 85 -9.95 33.53 -8.14
C ALA A 85 -11.03 33.11 -7.13
N SER A 86 -10.69 32.82 -5.87
CA SER A 86 -11.70 32.51 -4.84
C SER A 86 -12.32 33.75 -4.19
N ALA A 87 -11.72 34.92 -4.39
CA ALA A 87 -12.17 36.19 -3.80
C ALA A 87 -13.15 36.98 -4.68
N THR A 88 -13.48 36.51 -5.88
CA THR A 88 -14.41 37.21 -6.80
C THR A 88 -15.68 36.40 -7.03
N THR A 89 -16.75 36.79 -6.32
CA THR A 89 -18.13 36.41 -6.60
C THR A 89 -18.65 37.17 -7.82
N ALA A 90 -19.23 36.41 -8.76
CA ALA A 90 -20.18 36.80 -9.80
C ALA A 90 -19.72 37.67 -11.01
N SER A 91 -20.13 37.19 -12.19
CA SER A 91 -20.30 37.86 -13.48
C SER A 91 -19.03 38.31 -14.26
N ASN A 92 -18.45 37.38 -15.02
CA ASN A 92 -18.19 37.45 -16.47
C ASN A 92 -17.23 36.34 -16.90
N SER A 93 -17.54 35.67 -18.01
CA SER A 93 -16.86 34.46 -18.50
C SER A 93 -15.55 34.74 -19.23
N THR A 94 -14.55 35.25 -18.51
CA THR A 94 -13.17 35.27 -19.01
C THR A 94 -12.31 34.40 -18.10
N SER A 95 -11.86 33.25 -18.60
CA SER A 95 -10.89 32.41 -17.88
C SER A 95 -9.62 33.22 -17.65
N THR A 96 -9.19 33.33 -16.40
CA THR A 96 -7.88 33.91 -16.12
C THR A 96 -6.80 32.95 -16.62
N PRO A 97 -5.74 33.43 -17.31
CA PRO A 97 -4.69 32.61 -17.89
C PRO A 97 -4.09 31.55 -16.95
N HIS A 98 -4.08 31.86 -15.64
CA HIS A 98 -3.55 31.01 -14.60
C HIS A 98 -4.40 29.77 -14.27
N LYS A 99 -5.73 29.91 -14.27
CA LYS A 99 -6.65 28.77 -14.08
C LYS A 99 -6.48 27.78 -15.22
N ASP A 100 -6.25 28.30 -16.42
CA ASP A 100 -6.02 27.50 -17.63
C ASP A 100 -4.69 26.73 -17.57
N ILE A 101 -3.65 27.28 -16.95
CA ILE A 101 -2.39 26.56 -16.75
C ILE A 101 -2.59 25.31 -15.89
N LEU A 102 -3.23 25.41 -14.72
CA LEU A 102 -3.41 24.26 -13.82
C LEU A 102 -4.44 23.25 -14.30
N THR A 103 -5.46 23.71 -15.04
CA THR A 103 -6.60 22.86 -15.41
C THR A 103 -6.55 22.35 -16.84
N LYS A 104 -5.94 23.08 -17.79
CA LYS A 104 -5.91 22.68 -19.21
C LYS A 104 -4.61 22.02 -19.63
N HIS A 105 -3.53 22.20 -18.86
CA HIS A 105 -2.23 21.63 -19.22
C HIS A 105 -2.06 20.22 -18.64
N LYS A 106 -1.15 19.48 -19.27
CA LYS A 106 -0.68 18.18 -18.80
C LYS A 106 0.66 18.39 -18.10
N HIS A 107 0.81 17.80 -16.91
CA HIS A 107 1.91 18.07 -16.01
C HIS A 107 2.76 16.83 -15.77
N ILE A 108 4.08 16.95 -15.90
CA ILE A 108 5.02 15.89 -15.54
C ILE A 108 5.80 16.34 -14.32
N ILE A 109 5.65 15.60 -13.21
CA ILE A 109 6.47 15.74 -12.03
C ILE A 109 7.63 14.75 -12.15
N LEU A 110 8.81 15.25 -12.48
CA LEU A 110 10.03 14.45 -12.57
C LEU A 110 10.72 14.40 -11.20
N LEU A 111 10.86 13.21 -10.65
CA LEU A 111 11.56 12.93 -9.40
C LEU A 111 12.99 12.49 -9.65
N ARG A 112 13.86 12.76 -8.68
CA ARG A 112 15.21 12.23 -8.63
C ARG A 112 15.53 11.90 -7.19
N ASP A 113 16.22 10.79 -6.99
CA ASP A 113 16.73 10.37 -5.68
C ASP A 113 17.38 11.56 -4.93
N PRO A 114 16.89 11.91 -3.72
CA PRO A 114 17.39 13.04 -2.95
C PRO A 114 18.90 13.00 -2.71
N LEU A 115 19.48 11.80 -2.53
CA LEU A 115 20.92 11.64 -2.34
C LEU A 115 21.69 12.09 -3.59
N LYS A 116 21.23 11.66 -4.77
CA LYS A 116 21.85 12.06 -6.05
C LYS A 116 21.69 13.55 -6.29
N VAL A 117 20.54 14.13 -5.91
CA VAL A 117 20.31 15.59 -5.99
C VAL A 117 21.33 16.32 -5.13
N ILE A 118 21.41 16.00 -3.84
CA ILE A 118 22.33 16.63 -2.87
C ILE A 118 23.80 16.54 -3.33
N GLN A 119 24.23 15.39 -3.84
CA GLN A 119 25.60 15.21 -4.35
C GLN A 119 25.86 16.05 -5.60
N SER A 120 24.91 16.06 -6.54
CA SER A 120 24.98 16.88 -7.75
C SER A 120 25.09 18.37 -7.40
N TRP A 121 24.35 18.82 -6.36
CA TRP A 121 24.45 20.18 -5.83
C TRP A 121 25.82 20.49 -5.24
N SER A 122 26.35 19.59 -4.40
CA SER A 122 27.68 19.77 -3.81
C SER A 122 28.77 19.88 -4.89
N ALA A 123 28.69 19.04 -5.94
CA ALA A 123 29.64 19.06 -7.05
C ALA A 123 29.56 20.37 -7.87
N ALA A 124 28.35 20.79 -8.27
CA ALA A 124 28.17 21.92 -9.18
C ALA A 124 28.28 23.29 -8.50
N VAL A 125 27.80 23.41 -7.25
CA VAL A 125 27.63 24.72 -6.59
C VAL A 125 28.60 24.91 -5.44
N ALA A 126 28.87 23.89 -4.63
CA ALA A 126 29.76 24.03 -3.47
C ALA A 126 31.25 23.90 -3.82
N LYS A 127 31.61 23.27 -4.95
CA LYS A 127 33.02 23.04 -5.40
C LYS A 127 33.95 22.54 -4.27
N GLY A 128 33.44 21.72 -3.35
CA GLY A 128 34.20 21.21 -2.20
C GLY A 128 34.14 22.07 -0.93
N SER A 129 33.37 23.15 -0.91
CA SER A 129 33.02 23.91 0.30
C SER A 129 31.91 23.21 1.11
N VAL A 130 31.66 23.66 2.34
CA VAL A 130 30.57 23.12 3.19
C VAL A 130 29.25 23.12 2.40
N PRO A 131 28.56 21.96 2.28
CA PRO A 131 27.30 21.88 1.56
C PRO A 131 26.24 22.83 2.14
N THR A 132 25.72 23.75 1.33
CA THR A 132 24.69 24.72 1.72
C THR A 132 23.28 24.32 1.28
N THR A 133 23.12 23.13 0.70
CA THR A 133 21.83 22.67 0.15
C THR A 133 20.75 22.64 1.21
N THR A 134 19.60 23.24 0.93
CA THR A 134 18.45 23.27 1.84
C THR A 134 17.25 22.46 1.30
N LEU A 135 16.25 22.21 2.15
CA LEU A 135 14.99 21.59 1.72
C LEU A 135 14.25 22.44 0.68
N GLU A 136 14.30 23.77 0.85
CA GLU A 136 13.80 24.75 -0.12
C GLU A 136 14.47 24.52 -1.48
N GLU A 137 15.79 24.36 -1.52
CA GLU A 137 16.52 24.16 -2.78
C GLU A 137 16.24 22.82 -3.47
N ILE A 138 15.97 21.77 -2.70
CA ILE A 138 15.60 20.46 -3.25
C ILE A 138 14.19 20.50 -3.86
N GLY A 139 13.25 21.27 -3.28
CA GLY A 139 11.93 21.52 -3.86
C GLY A 139 10.93 20.36 -3.78
N LEU A 140 11.24 19.28 -3.05
CA LEU A 140 10.34 18.13 -2.90
C LEU A 140 9.03 18.49 -2.17
N ALA A 141 9.08 19.40 -1.19
CA ALA A 141 7.89 19.87 -0.50
C ALA A 141 6.93 20.60 -1.44
N ASP A 142 7.48 21.45 -2.32
CA ASP A 142 6.69 22.14 -3.36
C ASP A 142 6.09 21.16 -4.36
N LEU A 143 6.82 20.10 -4.73
CA LEU A 143 6.31 19.05 -5.61
C LEU A 143 5.15 18.27 -4.97
N VAL A 144 5.21 17.97 -3.67
CA VAL A 144 4.08 17.35 -2.94
C VAL A 144 2.86 18.27 -2.97
N SER A 145 3.04 19.56 -2.68
CA SER A 145 1.97 20.56 -2.71
C SER A 145 1.36 20.71 -4.12
N LEU A 146 2.19 20.77 -5.15
CA LEU A 146 1.76 20.82 -6.55
C LEU A 146 1.02 19.56 -6.98
N HIS A 147 1.53 18.38 -6.64
CA HIS A 147 0.87 17.11 -6.95
C HIS A 147 -0.54 17.07 -6.33
N SER A 148 -0.65 17.44 -5.06
CA SER A 148 -1.95 17.51 -4.36
C SER A 148 -2.89 18.49 -5.05
N THR A 149 -2.41 19.69 -5.40
CA THR A 149 -3.21 20.71 -6.10
C THR A 149 -3.70 20.18 -7.44
N LEU A 150 -2.79 19.69 -8.28
CA LEU A 150 -3.09 19.21 -9.63
C LEU A 150 -4.05 18.01 -9.61
N SER A 151 -3.82 17.05 -8.72
CA SER A 151 -4.66 15.84 -8.58
C SER A 151 -6.10 16.17 -8.19
N ASN A 152 -6.32 17.29 -7.49
CA ASN A 152 -7.64 17.76 -7.08
C ASN A 152 -8.30 18.70 -8.10
N THR A 153 -7.62 19.09 -9.19
CA THR A 153 -8.22 19.92 -10.25
C THR A 153 -9.06 19.07 -11.21
N GLY A 154 -10.36 19.33 -11.27
CA GLY A 154 -11.36 18.46 -11.91
C GLY A 154 -11.45 18.46 -13.45
N ALA A 155 -10.60 19.19 -14.18
CA ALA A 155 -10.76 19.34 -15.63
C ALA A 155 -10.43 18.07 -16.45
N TRP A 156 -9.66 17.14 -15.89
CA TRP A 156 -9.26 15.88 -16.56
C TRP A 156 -9.60 14.62 -15.74
N GLY A 157 -10.56 14.71 -14.83
CA GLY A 157 -10.91 13.58 -13.95
C GLY A 157 -9.74 13.05 -13.11
N GLY A 158 -8.79 13.93 -12.74
CA GLY A 158 -7.58 13.57 -11.99
C GLY A 158 -6.40 13.02 -12.82
N ASN A 159 -6.51 12.99 -14.15
CA ASN A 159 -5.51 12.37 -15.02
C ASN A 159 -4.56 13.36 -15.74
N ASN A 160 -4.50 14.62 -15.30
CA ASN A 160 -3.65 15.66 -15.90
C ASN A 160 -2.21 15.69 -15.36
N VAL A 161 -1.88 14.88 -14.35
CA VAL A 161 -0.54 14.85 -13.76
C VAL A 161 0.06 13.45 -13.82
N ALA A 162 1.30 13.34 -14.30
CA ALA A 162 2.11 12.13 -14.30
C ALA A 162 3.32 12.35 -13.39
N VAL A 163 3.52 11.49 -12.41
CA VAL A 163 4.75 11.46 -11.62
C VAL A 163 5.70 10.44 -12.26
N VAL A 164 6.96 10.80 -12.45
CA VAL A 164 7.96 9.97 -13.15
C VAL A 164 9.24 10.00 -12.34
N ASP A 165 9.82 8.85 -12.01
CA ASP A 165 11.16 8.81 -11.43
C ASP A 165 12.22 8.80 -12.54
N SER A 166 13.23 9.66 -12.41
CA SER A 166 14.38 9.68 -13.33
C SER A 166 15.12 8.34 -13.38
N HIS A 167 15.07 7.53 -12.31
CA HIS A 167 15.64 6.19 -12.32
C HIS A 167 14.93 5.27 -13.34
N ASP A 168 13.60 5.38 -13.46
CA ASP A 168 12.81 4.55 -14.38
C ASP A 168 13.13 4.92 -15.83
N LEU A 169 13.27 6.22 -16.14
CA LEU A 169 13.75 6.69 -17.45
C LEU A 169 15.16 6.20 -17.80
N ILE A 170 16.05 6.03 -16.82
CA ILE A 170 17.41 5.53 -17.05
C ILE A 170 17.42 4.01 -17.24
N ASN A 171 16.56 3.30 -16.50
CA ASN A 171 16.48 1.85 -16.54
C ASN A 171 15.79 1.35 -17.82
N ASP A 172 14.64 1.94 -18.16
CA ASP A 172 13.83 1.59 -19.32
C ASP A 172 13.10 2.84 -19.85
N ALA A 173 13.82 3.61 -20.67
CA ALA A 173 13.31 4.85 -21.24
C ALA A 173 12.11 4.62 -22.15
N GLU A 174 12.10 3.55 -22.93
CA GLU A 174 11.03 3.26 -23.90
C GLU A 174 9.72 2.96 -23.18
N ALA A 175 9.76 2.05 -22.21
CA ALA A 175 8.59 1.70 -21.40
C ALA A 175 8.07 2.91 -20.62
N THR A 176 8.97 3.68 -20.00
CA THR A 176 8.58 4.85 -19.20
C THR A 176 7.99 5.95 -20.08
N LEU A 177 8.61 6.29 -21.21
CA LEU A 177 8.09 7.31 -22.14
C LEU A 177 6.76 6.87 -22.75
N THR A 178 6.61 5.59 -23.10
CA THR A 178 5.34 5.02 -23.58
C THR A 178 4.24 5.24 -22.55
N ALA A 179 4.49 4.91 -21.27
CA ALA A 179 3.52 5.14 -20.20
C ALA A 179 3.15 6.61 -20.00
N ILE A 180 4.11 7.56 -20.16
CA ILE A 180 3.80 9.00 -20.11
C ILE A 180 2.87 9.37 -21.28
N MET A 181 3.20 8.93 -22.50
CA MET A 181 2.44 9.26 -23.71
C MET A 181 1.02 8.68 -23.64
N GLU A 182 0.87 7.41 -23.25
CA GLU A 182 -0.43 6.75 -23.06
C GLU A 182 -1.29 7.45 -22.02
N LYS A 183 -0.72 7.80 -20.86
CA LYS A 183 -1.45 8.52 -19.80
C LYS A 183 -2.03 9.84 -20.31
N PHE A 184 -1.30 10.49 -21.21
CA PHE A 184 -1.70 11.73 -21.83
C PHE A 184 -2.41 11.55 -23.17
N GLN A 185 -2.73 10.34 -23.60
CA GLN A 185 -3.40 10.07 -24.88
C GLN A 185 -2.65 10.69 -26.07
N LEU A 186 -1.32 10.61 -26.03
CA LEU A 186 -0.42 10.98 -27.12
C LEU A 186 0.23 9.71 -27.68
N PRO A 187 0.55 9.66 -28.99
CA PRO A 187 1.30 8.54 -29.53
C PRO A 187 2.74 8.59 -29.00
N PHE A 188 3.31 7.41 -28.72
CA PHE A 188 4.75 7.29 -28.51
C PHE A 188 5.48 7.29 -29.87
N ASP A 189 6.68 7.90 -29.91
CA ASP A 189 7.55 7.89 -31.09
C ASP A 189 8.99 7.53 -30.68
N ALA A 190 9.59 6.58 -31.40
CA ALA A 190 10.94 6.10 -31.12
C ALA A 190 12.03 7.19 -31.28
N ALA A 191 11.77 8.29 -32.00
CA ALA A 191 12.65 9.44 -32.06
C ALA A 191 12.91 10.05 -30.68
N MET A 192 11.96 9.91 -29.74
CA MET A 192 12.14 10.34 -28.34
C MET A 192 13.29 9.64 -27.62
N LEU A 193 13.80 8.53 -28.15
CA LEU A 193 14.91 7.78 -27.56
C LEU A 193 16.29 8.29 -27.98
N LYS A 194 16.36 9.19 -28.97
CA LYS A 194 17.61 9.65 -29.57
C LYS A 194 17.65 11.18 -29.74
N TRP A 195 18.83 11.75 -29.70
CA TRP A 195 19.08 13.17 -29.97
C TRP A 195 20.48 13.41 -30.52
N LYS A 196 20.70 14.57 -31.13
CA LYS A 196 22.05 15.01 -31.53
C LYS A 196 22.84 15.42 -30.29
N SER A 197 24.10 15.04 -30.22
CA SER A 197 25.02 15.52 -29.18
C SER A 197 25.25 17.04 -29.26
N GLY A 198 25.86 17.60 -28.22
CA GLY A 198 26.18 19.02 -28.10
C GLY A 198 25.02 19.89 -27.58
N PRO A 199 25.33 21.16 -27.26
CA PRO A 199 24.35 22.12 -26.73
C PRO A 199 23.20 22.39 -27.70
N LYS A 200 22.08 22.84 -27.15
CA LYS A 200 20.86 23.18 -27.88
C LYS A 200 20.54 24.65 -27.67
N GLN A 201 19.85 25.26 -28.63
CA GLN A 201 19.48 26.68 -28.56
C GLN A 201 18.62 27.04 -27.34
N TYR A 202 17.86 26.06 -26.83
CA TYR A 202 17.02 26.20 -25.64
C TYR A 202 17.74 25.83 -24.33
N ASP A 203 19.04 25.54 -24.35
CA ASP A 203 19.82 25.33 -23.12
C ASP A 203 20.09 26.68 -22.45
N GLY A 204 19.81 26.79 -21.14
CA GLY A 204 20.12 27.98 -20.36
C GLY A 204 21.61 28.16 -20.05
N CYS A 205 22.00 29.33 -19.57
CA CYS A 205 23.41 29.66 -19.22
C CYS A 205 24.02 28.73 -18.16
N TRP A 206 23.20 28.06 -17.34
CA TRP A 206 23.66 27.06 -16.37
C TRP A 206 24.02 25.70 -17.00
N ALA A 207 23.76 25.46 -18.28
CA ALA A 207 24.01 24.16 -18.91
C ALA A 207 25.46 23.70 -18.75
N SER A 208 26.41 24.63 -18.78
CA SER A 208 27.83 24.39 -18.51
C SER A 208 28.11 23.75 -17.13
N SER A 209 27.22 23.95 -16.16
CA SER A 209 27.34 23.42 -14.80
C SER A 209 26.67 22.06 -14.60
N TRP A 210 25.80 21.62 -15.51
CA TRP A 210 24.93 20.46 -15.27
C TRP A 210 24.76 19.49 -16.45
N TYR A 211 24.99 19.92 -17.69
CA TYR A 211 24.60 19.18 -18.90
C TYR A 211 25.76 18.51 -19.64
N GLU A 212 26.99 18.52 -19.11
CA GLU A 212 28.16 17.90 -19.75
C GLU A 212 27.89 16.47 -20.23
N GLY A 213 27.38 15.60 -19.34
CA GLY A 213 27.03 14.22 -19.70
C GLY A 213 25.89 14.10 -20.71
N VAL A 214 24.95 15.04 -20.71
CA VAL A 214 23.84 15.08 -21.68
C VAL A 214 24.35 15.52 -23.05
N HIS A 215 25.19 16.56 -23.11
CA HIS A 215 25.84 17.03 -24.34
C HIS A 215 26.72 15.97 -24.98
N ALA A 216 27.34 15.09 -24.20
CA ALA A 216 28.11 13.95 -24.71
C ALA A 216 27.25 12.77 -25.21
N SER A 217 25.95 12.74 -24.87
CA SER A 217 25.06 11.62 -25.20
C SER A 217 24.27 11.83 -26.50
N THR A 218 23.75 10.74 -27.06
CA THR A 218 22.92 10.73 -28.27
C THR A 218 21.58 10.01 -28.09
N GLY A 219 21.25 9.67 -26.85
CA GLY A 219 20.06 8.91 -26.46
C GLY A 219 20.15 8.44 -25.02
N TRP A 220 19.19 7.63 -24.59
CA TRP A 220 19.22 7.00 -23.28
C TRP A 220 20.26 5.87 -23.26
N SER A 221 21.18 5.92 -22.31
CA SER A 221 22.11 4.83 -22.04
C SER A 221 21.69 4.15 -20.74
N PRO A 222 21.64 2.81 -20.69
CA PRO A 222 21.51 2.10 -19.42
C PRO A 222 22.63 2.57 -18.50
N ALA A 223 22.33 2.86 -17.23
CA ALA A 223 23.38 3.09 -16.25
C ALA A 223 24.40 1.94 -16.35
N SER A 224 25.70 2.25 -16.44
CA SER A 224 26.71 1.20 -16.56
C SER A 224 26.51 0.15 -15.47
N LYS A 225 26.58 -1.15 -15.82
CA LYS A 225 26.53 -2.27 -14.85
C LYS A 225 27.69 -2.29 -13.86
N ALA A 226 28.64 -1.35 -13.94
CA ALA A 226 29.52 -1.10 -12.81
C ALA A 226 28.61 -0.83 -11.63
N LEU A 227 28.73 -1.63 -10.57
CA LEU A 227 28.28 -1.22 -9.24
C LEU A 227 28.67 0.25 -9.14
N PRO A 228 27.73 1.19 -8.93
CA PRO A 228 28.15 2.56 -8.76
C PRO A 228 29.23 2.57 -7.66
N SER A 229 29.96 3.67 -7.50
CA SER A 229 30.71 3.89 -6.25
C SER A 229 29.75 4.05 -5.03
N THR A 230 28.64 3.31 -5.01
CA THR A 230 27.30 3.48 -4.41
C THR A 230 27.28 3.47 -2.91
N TYR A 231 28.41 3.25 -2.25
CA TYR A 231 28.58 3.69 -0.87
C TYR A 231 28.92 5.17 -0.86
N ALA A 232 28.15 5.96 -1.61
CA ALA A 232 28.34 7.38 -1.67
C ALA A 232 27.95 7.92 -0.29
N LYS A 233 28.97 8.22 0.52
CA LYS A 233 28.78 8.75 1.88
C LYS A 233 28.01 10.05 1.74
N VAL A 234 26.81 10.10 2.32
CA VAL A 234 26.20 11.40 2.62
C VAL A 234 27.13 12.06 3.61
N ASP A 235 27.60 13.27 3.31
CA ASP A 235 28.29 14.06 4.32
C ASP A 235 27.40 14.09 5.58
N PRO A 236 27.91 13.74 6.78
CA PRO A 236 27.11 13.74 8.00
C PRO A 236 26.31 15.02 8.23
N ILE A 237 26.81 16.18 7.75
CA ILE A 237 26.10 17.46 7.85
C ILE A 237 24.81 17.50 7.01
N LEU A 238 24.75 16.74 5.92
CA LEU A 238 23.61 16.64 5.01
C LEU A 238 22.67 15.48 5.35
N LEU A 239 23.05 14.61 6.28
CA LEU A 239 22.22 13.46 6.68
C LEU A 239 20.84 13.90 7.24
N PRO A 240 20.73 14.96 8.07
CA PRO A 240 19.42 15.46 8.49
C PRO A 240 18.55 15.88 7.30
N LEU A 241 19.11 16.60 6.32
CA LEU A 241 18.39 17.01 5.12
C LEU A 241 17.92 15.82 4.30
N TYR A 242 18.78 14.83 4.07
CA TYR A 242 18.43 13.60 3.36
C TYR A 242 17.27 12.86 4.06
N LYS A 243 17.31 12.74 5.38
CA LYS A 243 16.23 12.14 6.19
C LYS A 243 14.91 12.89 6.06
N THR A 244 14.94 14.22 5.97
CA THR A 244 13.74 15.04 5.74
C THR A 244 13.19 14.89 4.32
N CYS A 245 14.05 14.71 3.33
CA CYS A 245 13.65 14.55 1.93
C CYS A 245 13.03 13.19 1.64
N LEU A 246 13.49 12.13 2.30
CA LEU A 246 13.12 10.76 1.98
C LEU A 246 11.61 10.49 2.07
N PRO A 247 10.88 10.91 3.13
CA PRO A 247 9.42 10.74 3.18
C PRO A 247 8.67 11.45 2.05
N LEU A 248 9.10 12.67 1.68
CA LEU A 248 8.47 13.44 0.59
C LEU A 248 8.72 12.77 -0.77
N TYR A 249 9.95 12.29 -1.00
CA TYR A 249 10.31 11.55 -2.20
C TYR A 249 9.55 10.22 -2.28
N THR A 250 9.48 9.45 -1.19
CA THR A 250 8.73 8.18 -1.16
C THR A 250 7.24 8.40 -1.43
N LEU A 251 6.63 9.43 -0.84
CA LEU A 251 5.24 9.79 -1.11
C LEU A 251 5.01 10.16 -2.58
N LEU A 252 5.88 10.97 -3.18
CA LEU A 252 5.75 11.29 -4.61
C LEU A 252 5.96 10.05 -5.47
N ARG A 253 6.95 9.21 -5.13
CA ARG A 253 7.27 7.99 -5.85
C ARG A 253 6.14 6.97 -5.81
N SER A 254 5.33 6.91 -4.75
CA SER A 254 4.15 6.04 -4.73
C SER A 254 3.09 6.44 -5.77
N TYR A 255 3.13 7.67 -6.29
CA TYR A 255 2.30 8.12 -7.40
C TYR A 255 2.96 7.97 -8.78
N SER A 256 4.20 7.45 -8.83
CA SER A 256 4.93 7.29 -10.09
C SER A 256 4.16 6.39 -11.05
N ILE A 257 4.14 6.78 -12.32
CA ILE A 257 3.64 5.89 -13.36
C ILE A 257 4.63 4.75 -13.51
N VAL A 258 4.16 3.54 -13.24
CA VAL A 258 4.96 2.34 -13.42
C VAL A 258 4.47 1.69 -14.70
N HIS A 259 5.31 1.65 -15.74
CA HIS A 259 5.03 0.75 -16.85
C HIS A 259 5.01 -0.67 -16.27
N PRO A 260 3.98 -1.50 -16.52
CA PRO A 260 3.81 -2.80 -15.88
C PRO A 260 4.87 -3.81 -16.36
N ALA A 261 6.13 -3.60 -15.99
CA ALA A 261 7.18 -4.59 -16.06
C ALA A 261 7.10 -5.40 -14.75
N ALA A 262 6.72 -6.67 -14.88
CA ALA A 262 6.55 -7.67 -13.82
C ALA A 262 5.34 -7.47 -12.88
N LYS A 263 4.12 -7.33 -13.43
CA LYS A 263 3.00 -8.01 -12.75
C LYS A 263 3.27 -9.50 -12.93
N TYR A 264 3.33 -10.28 -11.85
CA TYR A 264 3.29 -11.74 -11.95
C TYR A 264 1.98 -12.12 -12.64
N THR A 265 2.05 -12.33 -13.94
CA THR A 265 0.92 -12.68 -14.81
C THR A 265 0.66 -14.18 -14.67
N ASP A 266 0.04 -14.57 -13.56
CA ASP A 266 -0.89 -15.72 -13.55
C ASP A 266 -1.76 -15.75 -12.27
N VAL A 267 -2.58 -14.70 -12.07
CA VAL A 267 -3.60 -14.70 -11.00
C VAL A 267 -4.93 -14.30 -11.60
N THR A 268 -5.47 -15.17 -12.45
CA THR A 268 -6.82 -14.99 -13.02
C THR A 268 -7.94 -15.05 -11.98
N GLN A 269 -7.64 -15.35 -10.70
CA GLN A 269 -8.64 -15.49 -9.63
C GLN A 269 -8.43 -14.61 -8.38
N LEU A 270 -7.25 -14.02 -8.15
CA LEU A 270 -7.00 -13.18 -6.96
C LEU A 270 -6.99 -11.70 -7.36
N GLN A 271 -8.18 -11.11 -7.42
CA GLN A 271 -8.33 -9.67 -7.64
C GLN A 271 -8.48 -8.93 -6.31
N GLU A 272 -7.69 -7.89 -6.10
CA GLU A 272 -7.89 -6.97 -5.00
C GLU A 272 -9.25 -6.26 -5.14
N ASP A 273 -9.93 -6.01 -4.02
CA ASP A 273 -11.14 -5.18 -4.04
C ASP A 273 -10.73 -3.72 -4.32
N PRO A 274 -11.22 -3.09 -5.41
CA PRO A 274 -10.77 -1.76 -5.82
C PRO A 274 -11.07 -0.68 -4.77
N ARG A 275 -12.03 -0.93 -3.86
CA ARG A 275 -12.31 -0.01 -2.75
C ARG A 275 -11.13 0.12 -1.77
N ASN A 276 -10.21 -0.85 -1.76
CA ASN A 276 -9.07 -0.88 -0.85
C ASN A 276 -7.84 -0.13 -1.39
N GLU A 277 -7.87 0.39 -2.62
CA GLU A 277 -6.74 1.09 -3.25
C GLU A 277 -6.29 2.30 -2.42
N LYS A 278 -7.25 3.01 -1.80
CA LYS A 278 -7.01 4.22 -1.02
C LYS A 278 -7.16 4.01 0.49
N SER A 279 -7.13 2.75 0.94
CA SER A 279 -7.32 2.46 2.35
C SER A 279 -6.22 3.07 3.23
N LEU A 280 -6.62 3.50 4.42
CA LEU A 280 -5.76 3.99 5.48
C LEU A 280 -5.65 2.93 6.57
N TYR A 281 -4.43 2.59 6.99
CA TYR A 281 -4.16 1.63 8.06
C TYR A 281 -3.56 2.33 9.26
N PHE A 282 -3.99 1.92 10.46
CA PHE A 282 -3.44 2.46 11.70
C PHE A 282 -2.17 1.72 12.09
N VAL A 283 -1.13 2.46 12.45
CA VAL A 283 0.09 1.94 13.09
C VAL A 283 0.48 2.84 14.26
N GLY A 284 0.70 2.26 15.44
CA GLY A 284 1.07 3.00 16.65
C GLY A 284 1.81 2.16 17.66
N SER A 285 2.67 2.79 18.46
CA SER A 285 3.33 2.16 19.61
C SER A 285 2.66 2.60 20.90
N ALA A 286 2.62 1.71 21.89
CA ALA A 286 2.01 2.02 23.18
C ALA A 286 2.70 3.24 23.83
N GLY A 287 1.89 4.17 24.36
CA GLY A 287 2.38 5.44 24.92
C GLY A 287 2.72 6.51 23.86
N SER A 288 2.46 6.26 22.57
CA SER A 288 2.58 7.24 21.49
C SER A 288 1.25 7.32 20.72
N PRO A 289 0.79 8.52 20.31
CA PRO A 289 -0.37 8.63 19.46
C PRO A 289 -0.07 7.96 18.10
N GLY A 290 -0.63 6.77 17.87
CA GLY A 290 -0.54 6.13 16.56
C GLY A 290 -1.28 6.92 15.49
N ALA A 291 -0.93 6.67 14.23
CA ALA A 291 -1.43 7.43 13.08
C ALA A 291 -1.99 6.51 12.00
N LEU A 292 -2.84 7.10 11.15
CA LEU A 292 -3.34 6.47 9.94
C LEU A 292 -2.37 6.77 8.79
N TYR A 293 -1.99 5.74 8.07
CA TYR A 293 -1.11 5.82 6.91
C TYR A 293 -1.83 5.25 5.68
N PRO A 294 -1.64 5.83 4.48
CA PRO A 294 -2.01 5.14 3.25
C PRO A 294 -1.47 3.71 3.23
N ARG A 295 -2.26 2.76 2.73
CA ARG A 295 -1.95 1.33 2.66
C ARG A 295 -0.51 1.06 2.23
N ASP A 296 -0.05 1.75 1.18
CA ASP A 296 1.28 1.53 0.59
C ASP A 296 2.42 2.21 1.36
N LEU A 297 2.10 3.08 2.33
CA LEU A 297 3.05 3.77 3.20
C LEU A 297 3.05 3.23 4.63
N ALA A 298 2.01 2.46 5.01
CA ALA A 298 1.94 1.78 6.28
C ALA A 298 3.09 0.76 6.38
N SER A 299 4.02 1.01 7.30
CA SER A 299 5.27 0.26 7.40
C SER A 299 5.61 -0.09 8.84
N MET A 300 6.47 -1.09 8.99
CA MET A 300 7.00 -1.51 10.28
C MET A 300 8.49 -1.18 10.37
N VAL A 301 8.93 -0.79 11.57
CA VAL A 301 10.35 -0.58 11.84
C VAL A 301 11.07 -1.93 11.77
N PRO A 302 12.22 -2.06 11.07
CA PRO A 302 12.95 -3.33 10.96
C PRO A 302 13.37 -3.94 12.31
N TYR A 303 13.51 -3.12 13.35
CA TYR A 303 13.79 -3.56 14.71
C TYR A 303 12.56 -4.05 15.50
N ASP A 304 11.36 -4.02 14.92
CA ASP A 304 10.19 -4.61 15.56
C ASP A 304 10.34 -6.14 15.70
N SER A 305 9.92 -6.64 16.86
CA SER A 305 9.96 -8.07 17.22
C SER A 305 9.28 -8.99 16.19
N ALA A 306 8.20 -8.54 15.53
CA ALA A 306 7.53 -9.35 14.53
C ALA A 306 8.37 -9.51 13.25
N VAL A 307 9.14 -8.49 12.85
CA VAL A 307 10.04 -8.57 11.69
C VAL A 307 11.25 -9.46 11.99
N GLN A 308 11.82 -9.34 13.19
CA GLN A 308 13.03 -10.08 13.54
C GLN A 308 12.79 -11.56 13.86
N GLY A 309 11.60 -11.93 14.33
CA GLY A 309 11.33 -13.30 14.77
C GLY A 309 9.87 -13.70 14.92
N GLY A 310 8.92 -12.97 14.30
CA GLY A 310 7.50 -13.33 14.36
C GLY A 310 6.82 -13.14 15.73
N ASP A 311 7.46 -12.42 16.65
CA ASP A 311 7.01 -12.17 18.03
C ASP A 311 5.87 -11.13 18.07
N GLY A 312 4.67 -11.63 17.77
CA GLY A 312 3.42 -10.89 17.74
C GLY A 312 2.19 -11.80 17.77
N VAL A 313 1.07 -11.23 18.19
CA VAL A 313 -0.26 -11.85 18.21
C VAL A 313 -1.19 -11.10 17.28
N TRP A 314 -2.26 -11.74 16.81
CA TRP A 314 -3.20 -11.09 15.92
C TRP A 314 -4.62 -11.59 16.10
N GLU A 315 -5.59 -10.94 15.47
CA GLU A 315 -6.99 -11.35 15.36
C GLU A 315 -7.51 -11.01 13.97
N GLY A 316 -8.40 -11.86 13.45
CA GLY A 316 -9.21 -11.59 12.27
C GLY A 316 -10.63 -11.30 12.71
N VAL A 317 -11.18 -10.15 12.34
CA VAL A 317 -12.50 -9.68 12.82
C VAL A 317 -13.36 -9.24 11.63
N ARG A 318 -14.67 -9.50 11.68
CA ARG A 318 -15.63 -9.14 10.61
C ARG A 318 -16.54 -7.99 11.01
N ILE A 319 -16.89 -7.21 10.00
CA ILE A 319 -17.88 -6.15 10.09
C ILE A 319 -19.12 -6.57 9.30
N TYR A 320 -20.26 -6.54 9.97
CA TYR A 320 -21.58 -6.78 9.38
C TYR A 320 -22.54 -5.68 9.83
N ARG A 321 -23.25 -5.05 8.89
CA ARG A 321 -24.40 -4.16 9.20
C ARG A 321 -24.14 -3.16 10.34
N ASN A 322 -23.07 -2.37 10.24
CA ASN A 322 -22.62 -1.38 11.25
C ASN A 322 -22.15 -1.97 12.59
N LYS A 323 -21.84 -3.26 12.66
CA LYS A 323 -21.41 -3.92 13.89
C LYS A 323 -20.16 -4.76 13.66
N ILE A 324 -19.30 -4.83 14.67
CA ILE A 324 -18.13 -5.71 14.70
C ILE A 324 -18.53 -7.00 15.41
N PHE A 325 -18.49 -8.12 14.70
CA PHE A 325 -18.93 -9.41 15.23
C PHE A 325 -17.98 -9.94 16.30
N LYS A 326 -18.53 -10.29 17.48
CA LYS A 326 -17.81 -10.88 18.63
C LYS A 326 -16.57 -10.10 19.05
N PHE A 327 -16.57 -8.77 18.88
CA PHE A 327 -15.36 -7.96 19.06
C PHE A 327 -14.73 -8.08 20.45
N GLU A 328 -15.52 -8.01 21.52
CA GLU A 328 -15.03 -8.19 22.89
C GLU A 328 -14.35 -9.55 23.10
N ARG A 329 -14.87 -10.60 22.46
CA ARG A 329 -14.29 -11.95 22.52
C ARG A 329 -12.95 -12.01 21.78
N HIS A 330 -12.86 -11.40 20.61
CA HIS A 330 -11.61 -11.26 19.86
C HIS A 330 -10.56 -10.47 20.65
N LEU A 331 -10.94 -9.31 21.21
CA LEU A 331 -10.04 -8.51 22.05
C LEU A 331 -9.55 -9.30 23.26
N LYS A 332 -10.44 -10.00 23.97
CA LYS A 332 -10.03 -10.83 25.10
C LYS A 332 -8.97 -11.85 24.67
N ARG A 333 -9.17 -12.57 23.57
CA ARG A 333 -8.21 -13.59 23.09
C ARG A 333 -6.88 -12.98 22.64
N LEU A 334 -6.90 -11.79 22.02
CA LEU A 334 -5.69 -11.04 21.67
C LEU A 334 -4.85 -10.75 22.93
N PHE A 335 -5.49 -10.26 24.00
CA PHE A 335 -4.82 -9.94 25.26
C PHE A 335 -4.42 -11.19 26.06
N ASP A 336 -5.22 -12.26 26.06
CA ASP A 336 -4.85 -13.54 26.65
C ASP A 336 -3.58 -14.10 25.95
N SER A 337 -3.51 -14.00 24.62
CA SER A 337 -2.34 -14.41 23.83
C SER A 337 -1.12 -13.55 24.13
N ALA A 338 -1.28 -12.23 24.19
CA ALA A 338 -0.20 -11.30 24.56
C ALA A 338 0.30 -11.53 25.99
N HIS A 339 -0.61 -11.88 26.92
CA HIS A 339 -0.29 -12.24 28.29
C HIS A 339 0.53 -13.53 28.35
N ALA A 340 0.14 -14.57 27.61
CA ALA A 340 0.90 -15.83 27.51
C ALA A 340 2.33 -15.61 26.99
N LEU A 341 2.51 -14.67 26.05
CA LEU A 341 3.82 -14.25 25.57
C LEU A 341 4.53 -13.23 26.48
N ASN A 342 3.97 -12.90 27.65
CA ASN A 342 4.50 -11.95 28.62
C ASN A 342 4.79 -10.56 28.04
N PHE A 343 3.88 -10.02 27.22
CA PHE A 343 3.98 -8.66 26.71
C PHE A 343 3.87 -7.64 27.86
N LYS A 344 4.68 -6.58 27.80
CA LYS A 344 4.69 -5.46 28.75
C LYS A 344 4.38 -4.16 28.02
N ASN A 345 3.94 -3.13 28.75
CA ASN A 345 3.60 -1.81 28.20
C ASN A 345 2.69 -1.95 26.96
N GLN A 346 1.58 -2.67 27.15
CA GLN A 346 0.61 -2.95 26.10
C GLN A 346 -0.32 -1.76 25.94
N HIS A 347 -0.86 -1.60 24.72
CA HIS A 347 -2.05 -0.78 24.52
C HIS A 347 -3.19 -1.28 25.42
N THR A 348 -4.05 -0.39 25.91
CA THR A 348 -5.27 -0.80 26.63
C THR A 348 -6.33 -1.30 25.65
N PRO A 349 -7.32 -2.11 26.10
CA PRO A 349 -8.45 -2.48 25.26
C PRO A 349 -9.17 -1.27 24.64
N GLU A 350 -9.27 -0.17 25.36
CA GLU A 350 -9.90 1.08 24.90
C GLU A 350 -9.10 1.75 23.79
N GLU A 351 -7.76 1.81 23.92
CA GLU A 351 -6.88 2.33 22.86
C GLU A 351 -6.97 1.48 21.59
N VAL A 352 -7.08 0.15 21.73
CA VAL A 352 -7.27 -0.75 20.59
C VAL A 352 -8.63 -0.51 19.93
N LYS A 353 -9.72 -0.36 20.71
CA LYS A 353 -11.06 -0.05 20.19
C LYS A 353 -11.08 1.29 19.45
N ASP A 354 -10.47 2.32 20.03
CA ASP A 354 -10.35 3.64 19.40
C ASP A 354 -9.61 3.56 18.06
N ALA A 355 -8.45 2.89 18.03
CA ALA A 355 -7.69 2.69 16.80
C ALA A 355 -8.50 1.96 15.73
N VAL A 356 -9.27 0.93 16.12
CA VAL A 356 -10.18 0.21 15.22
C VAL A 356 -11.26 1.14 14.68
N PHE A 357 -11.96 1.89 15.54
CA PHE A 357 -13.03 2.80 15.10
C PHE A 357 -12.52 3.94 14.21
N ARG A 358 -11.37 4.55 14.53
CA ARG A 358 -10.72 5.55 13.66
C ARG A 358 -10.38 4.98 12.29
N THR A 359 -9.88 3.74 12.24
CA THR A 359 -9.54 3.07 10.98
C THR A 359 -10.79 2.78 10.16
N LEU A 360 -11.87 2.31 10.78
CA LEU A 360 -13.15 2.09 10.08
C LEU A 360 -13.77 3.41 9.58
N ALA A 361 -13.68 4.47 10.39
CA ALA A 361 -14.13 5.82 10.04
C ALA A 361 -13.43 6.37 8.81
N ALA A 362 -12.09 6.34 8.84
CA ALA A 362 -11.26 6.87 7.78
C ALA A 362 -11.45 6.13 6.44
N ASN A 363 -11.88 4.87 6.48
CA ASN A 363 -12.14 4.03 5.30
C ASN A 363 -13.62 3.91 4.91
N ASN A 364 -14.53 4.53 5.67
CA ASN A 364 -15.98 4.37 5.51
C ASN A 364 -16.43 2.89 5.46
N ILE A 365 -15.83 2.04 6.29
CA ILE A 365 -16.17 0.61 6.35
C ILE A 365 -17.26 0.42 7.40
N ARG A 366 -18.48 0.17 6.91
CA ARG A 366 -19.68 -0.08 7.71
C ARG A 366 -20.22 -1.50 7.57
N ASP A 367 -19.87 -2.18 6.48
CA ASP A 367 -20.32 -3.54 6.18
C ASP A 367 -19.34 -4.23 5.25
N GLY A 368 -19.36 -5.57 5.21
CA GLY A 368 -18.50 -6.36 4.32
C GLY A 368 -17.00 -6.17 4.56
N GLY A 369 -16.63 -5.67 5.75
CA GLY A 369 -15.25 -5.39 6.12
C GLY A 369 -14.60 -6.55 6.87
N HIS A 370 -13.28 -6.62 6.78
CA HIS A 370 -12.42 -7.48 7.58
C HIS A 370 -11.28 -6.67 8.18
N ILE A 371 -10.99 -6.88 9.46
CA ILE A 371 -9.83 -6.30 10.13
C ILE A 371 -8.84 -7.42 10.44
N ARG A 372 -7.60 -7.25 9.97
CA ARG A 372 -6.44 -7.90 10.57
C ARG A 372 -5.87 -6.99 11.65
N LEU A 373 -6.15 -7.35 12.90
CA LEU A 373 -5.70 -6.64 14.10
C LEU A 373 -4.42 -7.31 14.59
N THR A 374 -3.29 -6.62 14.63
CA THR A 374 -2.00 -7.21 15.05
C THR A 374 -1.41 -6.41 16.20
N LEU A 375 -0.90 -7.11 17.21
CA LEU A 375 -0.16 -6.54 18.33
C LEU A 375 1.20 -7.25 18.42
N THR A 376 2.28 -6.51 18.22
CA THR A 376 3.65 -7.05 18.34
C THR A 376 4.21 -6.72 19.73
N ARG A 377 5.27 -7.42 20.16
CA ARG A 377 6.00 -6.99 21.37
C ARG A 377 6.63 -5.60 21.21
N GLY A 378 6.76 -5.12 19.98
CA GLY A 378 7.18 -3.78 19.62
C GLY A 378 8.64 -3.67 19.23
N ILE A 379 9.10 -2.43 19.17
CA ILE A 379 10.42 -2.07 18.66
C ILE A 379 11.51 -2.40 19.68
N LYS A 380 12.63 -2.96 19.19
CA LYS A 380 13.85 -3.15 19.97
C LYS A 380 14.83 -1.99 19.79
N CYS A 381 15.64 -1.70 20.80
CA CYS A 381 16.74 -0.73 20.67
C CYS A 381 17.95 -1.29 19.89
N THR A 382 18.05 -2.62 19.74
CA THR A 382 19.05 -3.29 18.89
C THR A 382 18.53 -4.67 18.46
N SER A 383 19.19 -5.28 17.47
CA SER A 383 18.83 -6.63 17.04
C SER A 383 19.17 -7.65 18.14
N SER A 384 18.17 -8.43 18.55
CA SER A 384 18.32 -9.46 19.59
C SER A 384 17.09 -10.35 19.67
N MET A 385 17.29 -11.62 19.99
CA MET A 385 16.20 -12.53 20.36
C MET A 385 15.65 -12.25 21.78
N ASN A 386 16.39 -11.54 22.63
CA ASN A 386 15.97 -11.32 24.01
C ASN A 386 14.85 -10.24 24.08
N PRO A 387 13.69 -10.53 24.69
CA PRO A 387 12.57 -9.58 24.77
C PRO A 387 12.86 -8.37 25.67
N LYS A 388 13.92 -8.39 26.48
CA LYS A 388 14.33 -7.22 27.29
C LYS A 388 14.71 -6.00 26.46
N PHE A 389 15.09 -6.19 25.20
CA PHE A 389 15.44 -5.08 24.31
C PHE A 389 14.21 -4.36 23.74
N ASN A 390 12.99 -4.88 23.94
CA ASN A 390 11.74 -4.22 23.59
C ASN A 390 11.43 -3.11 24.61
N VAL A 391 11.95 -1.91 24.36
CA VAL A 391 11.90 -0.77 25.30
C VAL A 391 10.93 0.34 24.88
N TYR A 392 10.25 0.18 23.74
CA TYR A 392 9.37 1.22 23.17
C TYR A 392 7.87 0.88 23.22
N GLY A 393 7.48 -0.13 24.02
CA GLY A 393 6.10 -0.60 24.12
C GLY A 393 5.64 -1.44 22.91
N THR A 394 4.48 -2.08 23.03
CA THR A 394 3.90 -2.89 21.94
C THR A 394 3.58 -2.04 20.70
N THR A 395 3.63 -2.62 19.50
CA THR A 395 3.16 -1.96 18.28
C THR A 395 1.81 -2.55 17.85
N LEU A 396 0.81 -1.69 17.73
CA LEU A 396 -0.54 -2.00 17.28
C LEU A 396 -0.68 -1.65 15.80
N ILE A 397 -1.23 -2.58 15.03
CA ILE A 397 -1.51 -2.43 13.60
C ILE A 397 -2.98 -2.81 13.36
N VAL A 398 -3.73 -1.91 12.73
CA VAL A 398 -5.10 -2.16 12.29
C VAL A 398 -5.17 -2.04 10.77
N ALA A 399 -5.24 -3.19 10.10
CA ALA A 399 -5.46 -3.27 8.65
C ALA A 399 -6.92 -3.64 8.39
N ALA A 400 -7.76 -2.64 8.11
CA ALA A 400 -9.17 -2.81 7.77
C ALA A 400 -9.37 -2.72 6.26
N GLU A 401 -10.00 -3.73 5.66
CA GLU A 401 -10.21 -3.83 4.21
C GLU A 401 -11.63 -4.29 3.89
N PHE A 402 -12.18 -3.83 2.76
CA PHE A 402 -13.35 -4.47 2.16
C PHE A 402 -12.97 -5.86 1.66
N LYS A 403 -13.74 -6.86 2.09
CA LYS A 403 -13.48 -8.24 1.72
C LYS A 403 -14.79 -8.99 1.65
N ALA A 404 -15.14 -9.44 0.44
CA ALA A 404 -16.33 -10.24 0.20
C ALA A 404 -16.35 -11.47 1.11
N THR A 405 -17.54 -12.03 1.37
CA THR A 405 -17.71 -13.31 2.08
C THR A 405 -18.11 -14.44 1.15
N GLN A 406 -18.64 -14.12 -0.04
CA GLN A 406 -19.17 -15.11 -1.00
C GLN A 406 -18.59 -14.92 -2.40
N GLY A 407 -18.24 -16.03 -3.05
CA GLY A 407 -17.91 -16.12 -4.48
C GLY A 407 -16.66 -15.39 -4.95
N ARG A 408 -15.98 -14.64 -4.07
CA ARG A 408 -14.76 -13.86 -4.35
C ARG A 408 -13.67 -14.03 -3.27
N THR A 409 -13.88 -14.92 -2.32
CA THR A 409 -12.92 -15.33 -1.30
C THR A 409 -12.28 -16.67 -1.66
N THR A 410 -11.22 -17.05 -0.95
CA THR A 410 -10.61 -18.40 -1.02
C THR A 410 -11.61 -19.54 -0.78
N TYR A 411 -12.80 -19.26 -0.23
CA TYR A 411 -13.80 -20.25 0.20
C TYR A 411 -15.15 -20.01 -0.47
N ASP A 412 -15.70 -21.04 -1.11
CA ASP A 412 -17.07 -21.03 -1.65
C ASP A 412 -18.02 -21.69 -0.64
N ASN A 413 -18.78 -20.87 0.07
CA ASN A 413 -19.70 -21.36 1.12
C ASN A 413 -20.95 -22.08 0.57
N VAL A 414 -21.13 -22.11 -0.75
CA VAL A 414 -22.26 -22.79 -1.40
C VAL A 414 -21.79 -24.09 -2.03
N LYS A 415 -20.82 -24.04 -2.96
CA LYS A 415 -20.30 -25.24 -3.62
C LYS A 415 -19.40 -26.07 -2.71
N GLY A 416 -18.80 -25.43 -1.72
CA GLY A 416 -17.81 -26.04 -0.84
C GLY A 416 -16.43 -26.11 -1.46
N VAL A 417 -15.53 -26.79 -0.76
CA VAL A 417 -14.11 -26.89 -1.10
C VAL A 417 -13.60 -28.33 -1.07
N LYS A 418 -12.49 -28.55 -1.77
CA LYS A 418 -11.66 -29.76 -1.65
C LYS A 418 -10.57 -29.54 -0.61
N LEU A 419 -10.29 -30.55 0.19
CA LEU A 419 -9.14 -30.59 1.10
C LEU A 419 -8.17 -31.70 0.71
N ILE A 420 -6.90 -31.52 1.07
CA ILE A 420 -5.93 -32.61 1.17
C ILE A 420 -5.51 -32.82 2.62
N SER A 421 -5.03 -34.00 2.99
CA SER A 421 -4.29 -34.18 4.23
C SER A 421 -2.89 -33.60 4.10
N SER A 422 -2.47 -32.88 5.14
CA SER A 422 -1.13 -32.30 5.25
C SER A 422 -0.12 -33.35 5.70
N SER A 423 1.09 -33.33 5.12
CA SER A 423 2.23 -34.06 5.68
C SER A 423 2.80 -33.39 6.93
N GLY A 424 2.61 -32.08 7.09
CA GLY A 424 2.98 -31.33 8.28
C GLY A 424 1.99 -31.54 9.43
N ARG A 425 2.51 -31.70 10.65
CA ARG A 425 1.71 -31.79 11.88
C ARG A 425 1.44 -30.40 12.46
N ARG A 426 0.32 -30.26 13.15
CA ARG A 426 -0.02 -29.03 13.87
C ARG A 426 0.80 -28.90 15.16
N ASN A 427 1.13 -27.67 15.54
CA ASN A 427 1.90 -27.41 16.76
C ASN A 427 1.13 -27.88 18.01
N GLY A 428 1.84 -28.57 18.90
CA GLY A 428 1.34 -28.90 20.22
C GLY A 428 1.62 -27.82 21.27
N PRO A 429 0.97 -27.92 22.44
CA PRO A 429 1.21 -27.03 23.58
C PRO A 429 2.67 -26.96 24.06
N ASP A 430 3.45 -28.00 23.77
CA ASP A 430 4.87 -28.16 24.10
C ASP A 430 5.83 -27.46 23.13
N LEU A 431 5.33 -27.03 21.97
CA LEU A 431 6.11 -26.31 20.95
C LEU A 431 5.70 -24.84 20.91
N VAL A 432 4.69 -24.52 20.11
CA VAL A 432 4.06 -23.20 20.03
C VAL A 432 2.57 -23.44 20.15
N ASP A 433 2.03 -23.31 21.36
CA ASP A 433 0.64 -23.63 21.64
C ASP A 433 -0.31 -22.85 20.72
N SER A 434 -1.07 -23.58 19.90
CA SER A 434 -2.05 -23.05 18.95
C SER A 434 -3.17 -22.24 19.60
N LYS A 435 -3.33 -22.29 20.93
CA LYS A 435 -4.25 -21.42 21.68
C LYS A 435 -3.77 -19.96 21.70
N ILE A 436 -2.49 -19.72 21.50
CA ILE A 436 -1.94 -18.38 21.28
C ILE A 436 -2.18 -18.04 19.81
N HIS A 437 -2.98 -17.00 19.54
CA HIS A 437 -3.21 -16.57 18.16
C HIS A 437 -2.03 -15.71 17.67
N HIS A 438 -0.95 -16.37 17.25
CA HIS A 438 0.37 -15.79 16.99
C HIS A 438 0.66 -15.56 15.50
N ASN A 439 1.69 -14.74 15.20
CA ASN A 439 2.14 -14.46 13.84
C ASN A 439 3.07 -15.53 13.23
N ASN A 440 3.49 -16.55 14.01
CA ASN A 440 4.39 -17.63 13.55
C ASN A 440 3.69 -18.67 12.66
N LEU A 441 3.25 -18.26 11.46
CA LEU A 441 2.36 -19.04 10.59
C LEU A 441 3.09 -19.97 9.59
N ILE A 442 4.41 -20.15 9.67
CA ILE A 442 5.12 -21.02 8.72
C ILE A 442 4.63 -22.48 8.78
N ASN A 443 4.26 -22.96 9.98
CA ASN A 443 3.64 -24.28 10.19
C ASN A 443 2.31 -24.44 9.44
N ASN A 444 1.61 -23.33 9.19
CA ASN A 444 0.33 -23.28 8.48
C ASN A 444 0.52 -23.02 6.98
N ILE A 445 1.48 -22.15 6.61
CA ILE A 445 1.77 -21.77 5.22
C ILE A 445 2.33 -22.96 4.42
N ILE A 446 3.20 -23.79 5.01
CA ILE A 446 3.75 -24.96 4.32
C ILE A 446 2.64 -25.94 3.87
N PRO A 447 1.72 -26.37 4.75
CA PRO A 447 0.53 -27.14 4.33
C PRO A 447 -0.32 -26.43 3.28
N LYS A 448 -0.50 -25.11 3.38
CA LYS A 448 -1.24 -24.34 2.37
C LYS A 448 -0.57 -24.42 0.99
N ILE A 449 0.76 -24.40 0.92
CA ILE A 449 1.51 -24.61 -0.33
C ILE A 449 1.23 -26.03 -0.88
N GLN A 450 1.19 -27.05 -0.02
CA GLN A 450 0.82 -28.41 -0.45
C GLN A 450 -0.59 -28.44 -1.06
N ALA A 451 -1.57 -27.80 -0.41
CA ALA A 451 -2.94 -27.72 -0.92
C ALA A 451 -3.00 -27.02 -2.28
N ASN A 452 -2.32 -25.88 -2.44
CA ASN A 452 -2.25 -25.16 -3.71
C ASN A 452 -1.68 -26.04 -4.82
N ASN A 453 -0.59 -26.76 -4.55
CA ASN A 453 0.04 -27.67 -5.53
C ASN A 453 -0.87 -28.86 -5.90
N ALA A 454 -1.76 -29.26 -5.00
CA ALA A 454 -2.75 -30.30 -5.24
C ALA A 454 -4.08 -29.78 -5.82
N GLY A 455 -4.21 -28.47 -6.08
CA GLY A 455 -5.46 -27.85 -6.53
C GLY A 455 -6.59 -27.88 -5.49
N ALA A 456 -6.27 -27.99 -4.21
CA ALA A 456 -7.20 -27.97 -3.09
C ALA A 456 -7.26 -26.60 -2.42
N ALA A 457 -8.38 -26.31 -1.75
CA ALA A 457 -8.57 -25.00 -1.12
C ALA A 457 -7.77 -24.87 0.18
N ASP A 458 -7.61 -25.95 0.95
CA ASP A 458 -6.85 -25.98 2.20
C ASP A 458 -6.32 -27.39 2.48
N ALA A 459 -5.37 -27.49 3.41
CA ALA A 459 -4.84 -28.74 3.92
C ALA A 459 -5.38 -29.04 5.33
N LEU A 460 -5.99 -30.21 5.50
CA LEU A 460 -6.41 -30.79 6.77
C LEU A 460 -5.18 -31.29 7.54
N MET A 461 -4.90 -30.69 8.69
CA MET A 461 -3.74 -30.98 9.51
C MET A 461 -4.09 -31.91 10.67
N LEU A 462 -3.14 -32.79 11.00
CA LEU A 462 -3.26 -33.73 12.12
C LEU A 462 -2.37 -33.28 13.30
N GLY A 463 -2.78 -33.62 14.51
CA GLY A 463 -1.93 -33.56 15.70
C GLY A 463 -0.78 -34.58 15.64
N ILE A 464 0.17 -34.45 16.57
CA ILE A 464 1.33 -35.36 16.67
C ILE A 464 0.94 -36.82 16.92
N ASP A 465 -0.25 -37.03 17.45
CA ASP A 465 -0.87 -38.31 17.76
C ASP A 465 -1.74 -38.87 16.62
N GLY A 466 -1.75 -38.20 15.47
CA GLY A 466 -2.42 -38.68 14.26
C GLY A 466 -3.92 -38.42 14.18
N PHE A 467 -4.52 -37.71 15.14
CA PHE A 467 -5.92 -37.29 15.07
C PHE A 467 -6.07 -35.95 14.34
N VAL A 468 -7.23 -35.71 13.73
CA VAL A 468 -7.53 -34.45 13.03
C VAL A 468 -7.54 -33.30 14.04
N SER A 469 -6.90 -32.18 13.67
CA SER A 469 -6.81 -30.98 14.51
C SER A 469 -7.63 -29.82 13.93
N GLU A 470 -7.18 -29.27 12.81
CA GLU A 470 -7.81 -28.19 12.06
C GLU A 470 -7.23 -28.19 10.64
N THR A 471 -7.70 -27.30 9.77
CA THR A 471 -7.00 -27.02 8.51
C THR A 471 -5.88 -26.00 8.74
N ASN A 472 -5.08 -25.67 7.73
CA ASN A 472 -4.07 -24.61 7.84
C ASN A 472 -4.64 -23.24 8.24
N ALA A 473 -5.94 -22.96 8.09
CA ALA A 473 -6.51 -21.64 8.36
C ALA A 473 -7.86 -21.64 9.12
N CYS A 474 -8.55 -22.79 9.20
CA CYS A 474 -9.90 -22.90 9.75
C CYS A 474 -10.04 -24.13 10.66
N ASN A 475 -10.88 -24.06 11.69
CA ASN A 475 -11.32 -25.24 12.42
C ASN A 475 -12.18 -26.14 11.52
N VAL A 476 -12.41 -27.40 11.90
CA VAL A 476 -13.14 -28.38 11.09
C VAL A 476 -14.20 -29.10 11.93
N PHE A 477 -15.32 -29.43 11.29
CA PHE A 477 -16.44 -30.16 11.85
C PHE A 477 -16.82 -31.32 10.93
N CYS A 478 -17.38 -32.38 11.50
CA CYS A 478 -18.08 -33.42 10.76
C CYS A 478 -19.42 -33.74 11.41
N VAL A 479 -20.35 -34.27 10.62
CA VAL A 479 -21.62 -34.82 11.09
C VAL A 479 -21.57 -36.32 10.87
N ARG A 480 -21.86 -37.08 11.93
CA ARG A 480 -21.85 -38.55 11.88
C ARG A 480 -23.03 -39.08 12.66
N ASP A 481 -23.90 -39.84 11.99
CA ASP A 481 -25.10 -40.43 12.58
C ASP A 481 -25.96 -39.36 13.29
N GLY A 482 -26.01 -38.15 12.70
CA GLY A 482 -26.74 -37.00 13.25
C GLY A 482 -26.04 -36.23 14.38
N VAL A 483 -24.83 -36.64 14.80
CA VAL A 483 -24.05 -35.97 15.85
C VAL A 483 -23.07 -34.97 15.25
N LEU A 484 -23.11 -33.72 15.72
CA LEU A 484 -22.17 -32.67 15.33
C LEU A 484 -20.85 -32.83 16.09
N CYS A 485 -19.79 -33.18 15.37
CA CYS A 485 -18.48 -33.51 15.92
C CYS A 485 -17.41 -32.49 15.50
N THR A 486 -16.48 -32.16 16.39
CA THR A 486 -15.29 -31.36 16.07
C THR A 486 -14.10 -31.79 16.93
N PRO A 487 -12.85 -31.68 16.42
CA PRO A 487 -11.68 -31.93 17.24
C PRO A 487 -11.71 -31.10 18.53
N HIS A 488 -11.37 -31.72 19.65
CA HIS A 488 -11.07 -31.01 20.88
C HIS A 488 -9.87 -30.07 20.64
N ALA A 489 -9.82 -28.94 21.35
CA ALA A 489 -8.80 -27.90 21.16
C ALA A 489 -7.43 -28.27 21.77
N ASP A 490 -6.97 -29.49 21.53
CA ASP A 490 -5.66 -29.99 21.95
C ASP A 490 -4.55 -29.27 21.16
N TYR A 491 -4.66 -29.30 19.83
CA TYR A 491 -3.65 -28.79 18.88
C TYR A 491 -4.12 -27.64 17.99
N CYS A 492 -5.39 -27.24 18.08
CA CYS A 492 -5.97 -26.17 17.24
C CYS A 492 -6.26 -24.90 18.03
N LEU A 493 -6.47 -23.79 17.32
CA LEU A 493 -6.96 -22.57 17.93
C LEU A 493 -8.44 -22.77 18.33
N PRO A 494 -8.86 -22.46 19.57
CA PRO A 494 -10.27 -22.43 19.93
C PRO A 494 -10.95 -21.23 19.23
N GLY A 495 -11.37 -21.45 17.99
CA GLY A 495 -11.94 -20.42 17.13
C GLY A 495 -13.24 -19.84 17.69
N ILE A 496 -13.46 -18.54 17.49
CA ILE A 496 -14.69 -17.86 17.91
C ILE A 496 -15.87 -18.27 17.03
N THR A 497 -15.64 -18.53 15.73
CA THR A 497 -16.64 -19.14 14.85
C THR A 497 -16.97 -20.56 15.28
N ARG A 498 -15.96 -21.39 15.63
CA ARG A 498 -16.15 -22.73 16.21
C ARG A 498 -17.00 -22.67 17.48
N GLU A 499 -16.67 -21.78 18.41
CA GLU A 499 -17.45 -21.54 19.63
C GLU A 499 -18.91 -21.21 19.31
N SER A 500 -19.13 -20.32 18.33
CA SER A 500 -20.47 -19.92 17.90
C SER A 500 -21.26 -21.10 17.31
N VAL A 501 -20.63 -21.94 16.49
CA VAL A 501 -21.26 -23.14 15.89
C VAL A 501 -21.61 -24.18 16.96
N LEU A 502 -20.74 -24.41 17.95
CA LEU A 502 -21.03 -25.30 19.07
C LEU A 502 -22.25 -24.83 19.89
N LEU A 503 -22.36 -23.51 20.12
CA LEU A 503 -23.51 -22.92 20.79
C LEU A 503 -24.80 -23.09 19.97
N ILE A 504 -24.76 -22.74 18.68
CA ILE A 504 -25.90 -22.87 17.77
C ILE A 504 -26.35 -24.34 17.68
N GLY A 505 -25.43 -25.30 17.56
CA GLY A 505 -25.76 -26.72 17.52
C GLY A 505 -26.57 -27.17 18.74
N ARG A 506 -26.13 -26.76 19.95
CA ARG A 506 -26.85 -27.04 21.20
C ARG A 506 -28.22 -26.36 21.25
N GLU A 507 -28.33 -25.10 20.82
CA GLU A 507 -29.61 -24.36 20.75
C GLU A 507 -30.61 -25.03 19.79
N LEU A 508 -30.12 -25.63 18.71
CA LEU A 508 -30.94 -26.36 17.74
C LEU A 508 -31.32 -27.78 18.22
N GLY A 509 -30.92 -28.16 19.43
CA GLY A 509 -31.18 -29.47 20.02
C GLY A 509 -30.33 -30.61 19.41
N MET A 510 -29.22 -30.28 18.76
CA MET A 510 -28.30 -31.28 18.21
C MET A 510 -27.41 -31.85 19.31
N GLU A 511 -27.06 -33.13 19.22
CA GLU A 511 -25.96 -33.68 19.99
C GLU A 511 -24.63 -33.11 19.47
N VAL A 512 -23.82 -32.54 20.37
CA VAL A 512 -22.56 -31.89 20.03
C VAL A 512 -21.42 -32.54 20.80
N LYS A 513 -20.41 -33.04 20.07
CA LYS A 513 -19.27 -33.76 20.64
C LYS A 513 -17.95 -33.11 20.26
N GLU A 514 -17.20 -32.68 21.28
CA GLU A 514 -15.79 -32.32 21.15
C GLU A 514 -14.95 -33.54 21.52
N GLY A 515 -14.02 -33.95 20.66
CA GLY A 515 -13.28 -35.20 20.86
C GLY A 515 -12.11 -35.40 19.92
N ARG A 516 -11.57 -36.61 19.90
CA ARG A 516 -10.44 -36.97 19.03
C ARG A 516 -10.97 -37.88 17.93
N PHE A 517 -10.85 -37.40 16.70
CA PHE A 517 -11.39 -38.06 15.52
C PHE A 517 -10.27 -38.29 14.52
N SER A 518 -10.18 -39.52 14.02
CA SER A 518 -9.22 -39.91 13.01
C SER A 518 -9.57 -39.34 11.64
N LEU A 519 -8.61 -39.36 10.72
CA LEU A 519 -8.83 -38.94 9.33
C LEU A 519 -9.92 -39.78 8.64
N VAL A 520 -9.99 -41.08 8.95
CA VAL A 520 -11.00 -42.00 8.40
C VAL A 520 -12.40 -41.58 8.81
N GLU A 521 -12.58 -41.15 10.05
CA GLU A 521 -13.88 -40.67 10.55
C GLU A 521 -14.35 -39.39 9.85
N PHE A 522 -13.43 -38.54 9.39
CA PHE A 522 -13.77 -37.40 8.55
C PHE A 522 -14.10 -37.82 7.11
N MET A 523 -13.35 -38.75 6.53
CA MET A 523 -13.57 -39.23 5.16
C MET A 523 -14.87 -40.04 5.00
N THR A 524 -15.41 -40.57 6.10
CA THR A 524 -16.62 -41.40 6.12
C THR A 524 -17.82 -40.71 6.76
N ALA A 525 -17.70 -39.41 7.05
CA ALA A 525 -18.77 -38.63 7.66
C ALA A 525 -19.92 -38.32 6.68
N ASP A 526 -21.11 -38.08 7.23
CA ASP A 526 -22.31 -37.66 6.48
C ASP A 526 -22.16 -36.24 5.93
N GLU A 527 -21.48 -35.36 6.68
CA GLU A 527 -21.14 -34.01 6.26
C GLU A 527 -19.78 -33.61 6.83
N VAL A 528 -19.01 -32.79 6.12
CA VAL A 528 -17.81 -32.13 6.64
C VAL A 528 -17.85 -30.67 6.25
N PHE A 529 -17.45 -29.78 7.15
CA PHE A 529 -17.32 -28.36 6.87
C PHE A 529 -16.22 -27.71 7.71
N THR A 530 -15.63 -26.62 7.21
CA THR A 530 -14.67 -25.81 7.96
C THR A 530 -15.35 -24.59 8.57
N THR A 531 -14.74 -24.05 9.62
CA THR A 531 -15.19 -22.81 10.27
C THR A 531 -14.06 -21.83 10.50
N GLY A 532 -14.30 -20.56 10.17
CA GLY A 532 -13.33 -19.49 10.38
C GLY A 532 -13.96 -18.11 10.17
N THR A 533 -13.29 -17.06 10.64
CA THR A 533 -13.81 -15.69 10.50
C THR A 533 -13.94 -15.26 9.02
N MET A 534 -13.09 -15.79 8.15
CA MET A 534 -13.08 -15.45 6.72
C MET A 534 -14.01 -16.32 5.87
N GLY A 535 -13.98 -17.65 6.09
CA GLY A 535 -14.81 -18.62 5.37
C GLY A 535 -16.18 -18.85 6.00
N GLU A 536 -16.46 -18.28 7.18
CA GLU A 536 -17.67 -18.56 7.95
C GLU A 536 -17.85 -20.07 8.16
N LEU A 537 -18.86 -20.69 7.55
CA LEU A 537 -19.07 -22.15 7.50
C LEU A 537 -18.95 -22.60 6.04
N THR A 538 -17.87 -23.27 5.68
CA THR A 538 -17.59 -23.71 4.30
C THR A 538 -17.72 -25.22 4.18
N PRO A 539 -18.64 -25.75 3.35
CA PRO A 539 -18.77 -27.20 3.14
C PRO A 539 -17.51 -27.82 2.53
N VAL A 540 -17.22 -29.06 2.86
CA VAL A 540 -16.13 -29.85 2.28
C VAL A 540 -16.75 -31.03 1.54
N TYR A 541 -16.57 -31.06 0.22
CA TYR A 541 -17.16 -32.10 -0.63
C TYR A 541 -16.16 -33.19 -1.02
N GLU A 542 -14.86 -32.99 -0.76
CA GLU A 542 -13.81 -33.96 -1.11
C GLU A 542 -12.63 -33.84 -0.14
N ILE A 543 -12.08 -34.98 0.29
CA ILE A 543 -10.83 -35.07 1.06
C ILE A 543 -9.91 -36.12 0.40
N ASP A 544 -8.71 -35.73 -0.02
CA ASP A 544 -7.71 -36.63 -0.64
C ASP A 544 -8.29 -37.45 -1.82
N GLY A 545 -9.09 -36.81 -2.68
CA GLY A 545 -9.73 -37.45 -3.82
C GLY A 545 -10.95 -38.32 -3.49
N ARG A 546 -11.37 -38.39 -2.22
CA ARG A 546 -12.57 -39.12 -1.79
C ARG A 546 -13.73 -38.14 -1.62
N THR A 547 -14.81 -38.38 -2.34
CA THR A 547 -16.06 -37.63 -2.21
C THR A 547 -16.64 -37.82 -0.80
N ILE A 548 -16.99 -36.71 -0.16
CA ILE A 548 -17.74 -36.71 1.10
C ILE A 548 -19.23 -36.75 0.77
N ALA A 549 -19.93 -37.72 1.37
CA ALA A 549 -21.34 -38.01 1.09
C ALA A 549 -21.66 -38.07 -0.41
N ASP A 550 -22.52 -37.19 -0.93
CA ASP A 550 -22.91 -37.16 -2.34
C ASP A 550 -22.14 -36.14 -3.20
N GLY A 551 -21.15 -35.45 -2.60
CA GLY A 551 -20.30 -34.48 -3.29
C GLY A 551 -21.00 -33.18 -3.70
N LYS A 552 -22.24 -32.93 -3.26
CA LYS A 552 -23.04 -31.76 -3.69
C LYS A 552 -22.88 -30.52 -2.81
N GLY A 553 -21.89 -30.49 -1.93
CA GLY A 553 -21.61 -29.36 -1.03
C GLY A 553 -22.32 -29.48 0.32
N ALA A 554 -23.00 -28.43 0.77
CA ALA A 554 -23.62 -28.39 2.10
C ALA A 554 -24.77 -29.41 2.27
N GLY A 555 -24.65 -30.30 3.25
CA GLY A 555 -25.75 -31.17 3.69
C GLY A 555 -26.78 -30.44 4.58
N PRO A 556 -27.85 -31.14 5.00
CA PRO A 556 -28.94 -30.54 5.78
C PRO A 556 -28.51 -29.87 7.08
N VAL A 557 -27.58 -30.47 7.82
CA VAL A 557 -27.09 -29.92 9.10
C VAL A 557 -26.26 -28.67 8.85
N THR A 558 -25.33 -28.73 7.91
CA THR A 558 -24.48 -27.58 7.54
C THR A 558 -25.32 -26.41 7.04
N LYS A 559 -26.33 -26.66 6.19
CA LYS A 559 -27.25 -25.63 5.70
C LYS A 559 -28.02 -24.95 6.83
N ARG A 560 -28.57 -25.73 7.75
CA ARG A 560 -29.30 -25.21 8.92
C ARG A 560 -28.40 -24.34 9.80
N LEU A 561 -27.15 -24.76 10.03
CA LEU A 561 -26.16 -23.98 10.77
C LEU A 561 -25.80 -22.68 10.04
N GLN A 562 -25.61 -22.73 8.71
CA GLN A 562 -25.33 -21.54 7.88
C GLN A 562 -26.48 -20.53 7.92
N GLU A 563 -27.72 -20.99 7.86
CA GLU A 563 -28.92 -20.13 7.96
C GLU A 563 -28.94 -19.37 9.28
N VAL A 564 -28.77 -20.06 10.41
CA VAL A 564 -28.77 -19.41 11.73
C VAL A 564 -27.56 -18.51 11.92
N TYR A 565 -26.39 -18.90 11.40
CA TYR A 565 -25.15 -18.11 11.54
C TYR A 565 -25.25 -16.74 10.87
N LYS A 566 -25.96 -16.61 9.74
CA LYS A 566 -26.18 -15.33 9.05
C LYS A 566 -26.86 -14.27 9.92
N ASP A 567 -27.69 -14.70 10.86
CA ASP A 567 -28.43 -13.83 11.77
C ASP A 567 -27.69 -13.57 13.09
N CYS A 568 -26.62 -14.33 13.37
CA CYS A 568 -25.83 -14.16 14.60
C CYS A 568 -25.31 -12.73 14.82
N PRO A 569 -24.92 -11.93 13.82
CA PRO A 569 -24.51 -10.56 14.04
C PRO A 569 -25.59 -9.66 14.68
N GLU A 570 -26.88 -10.01 14.55
CA GLU A 570 -27.99 -9.27 15.16
C GLU A 570 -28.35 -9.75 16.57
N ARG A 571 -27.80 -10.88 17.03
CA ARG A 571 -28.06 -11.39 18.37
C ARG A 571 -27.55 -10.40 19.43
N GLU A 572 -28.35 -10.20 20.47
CA GLU A 572 -28.03 -9.32 21.59
C GLU A 572 -26.72 -9.77 22.26
N GLY A 573 -25.81 -8.82 22.52
CA GLY A 573 -24.52 -9.08 23.16
C GLY A 573 -23.48 -9.80 22.29
N TRP A 574 -23.79 -10.14 21.04
CA TRP A 574 -22.83 -10.83 20.16
C TRP A 574 -21.94 -9.89 19.36
N SER A 575 -22.39 -8.66 19.09
CA SER A 575 -21.66 -7.72 18.24
C SER A 575 -21.55 -6.35 18.91
N THR A 576 -20.44 -5.67 18.65
CA THR A 576 -20.20 -4.31 19.14
C THR A 576 -20.62 -3.30 18.06
N PRO A 577 -21.57 -2.38 18.33
CA PRO A 577 -21.95 -1.34 17.39
C PRO A 577 -20.76 -0.44 17.03
N ILE A 578 -20.62 -0.09 15.75
CA ILE A 578 -19.65 0.91 15.32
C ILE A 578 -20.28 2.28 15.58
N PRO A 579 -19.60 3.21 16.30
CA PRO A 579 -20.10 4.56 16.52
C PRO A 579 -20.38 5.31 15.21
N GLU A 580 -21.30 6.27 15.26
CA GLU A 580 -21.43 7.24 14.18
C GLU A 580 -20.14 8.03 14.03
N PHE A 581 -19.68 8.19 12.78
CA PHE A 581 -18.47 8.96 12.49
C PHE A 581 -18.88 10.43 12.50
N VAL A 582 -18.25 11.24 13.35
CA VAL A 582 -18.49 12.70 13.44
C VAL A 582 -17.53 13.45 12.56
#